data_AF-A0A357YAK0-F1
#
_entry.id   AF-A0A357YAK0-F1
#
_cell.length_a   1.000
_cell.length_b   1.000
_cell.length_c   1.000
_cell.angle_alpha   90.00
_cell.angle_beta   90.00
_cell.angle_gamma   90.00
#
_symmetry.space_group_name_H-M   'P 1'
#
loop_
_entity.id
_entity.type
_entity.pdbx_description
1 polymer ?
#
loop_
_entity_poly.entity_id
_entity_poly.type
_entity_poly.pdbx_seq_one_letter_code
_entity_poly.pdbx_strand_id
1 'polypeptide(L)'
;MPWRHLLAALTLTLLPLSACVLQPAVPPTPPGPTAAERQAALERGLAALPGAMVDDQDKLSISYPGEVLYYKGAVLPLPGGEEMLAPLAKLVQNFSEFVWTGVVQAATGVSAEYDLALAKKRGELLGRYFLARGVAAGMVQLTAAGGAGAPLTLSAQLPVPGPAASAASAAPSKP
;
A
#
# COMPACT_ATOMS: atom_id res chain seq x y z
N MET A 1 -68.81 24.75 -1.29
CA MET A 1 -68.96 26.02 -0.56
C MET A 1 -67.61 26.73 -0.52
N PRO A 2 -67.53 28.01 -0.93
CA PRO A 2 -66.29 28.75 -1.15
C PRO A 2 -65.98 29.67 0.04
N TRP A 3 -64.78 29.60 0.62
CA TRP A 3 -64.30 30.62 1.56
C TRP A 3 -63.16 31.40 0.91
N ARG A 4 -63.56 32.39 0.12
CA ARG A 4 -62.67 33.41 -0.45
C ARG A 4 -62.53 34.54 0.57
N HIS A 5 -61.29 34.99 0.72
CA HIS A 5 -60.87 36.33 1.18
C HIS A 5 -60.97 36.63 2.67
N LEU A 6 -59.79 36.72 3.31
CA LEU A 6 -59.47 37.84 4.18
C LEU A 6 -57.97 38.14 4.07
N LEU A 7 -57.67 39.02 3.11
CA LEU A 7 -56.55 39.94 3.13
C LEU A 7 -56.58 40.76 4.42
N ALA A 8 -55.42 41.03 5.01
CA ALA A 8 -54.93 42.41 5.25
C ALA A 8 -53.97 42.47 6.45
N ALA A 9 -52.91 43.26 6.26
CA ALA A 9 -51.95 43.74 7.26
C ALA A 9 -51.04 42.63 7.83
N LEU A 10 -49.72 42.73 7.74
CA LEU A 10 -48.96 43.90 8.18
C LEU A 10 -47.57 43.84 7.54
N THR A 11 -47.29 44.82 6.69
CA THR A 11 -45.96 45.23 6.30
C THR A 11 -45.15 45.62 7.54
N LEU A 12 -44.19 44.79 7.96
CA LEU A 12 -43.16 45.19 8.91
C LEU A 12 -41.81 44.56 8.50
N THR A 13 -41.13 45.26 7.62
CA THR A 13 -39.66 45.46 7.62
C THR A 13 -38.84 44.36 8.28
N LEU A 14 -38.61 43.24 7.58
CA LEU A 14 -37.46 42.39 7.89
C LEU A 14 -36.27 42.92 7.09
N LEU A 15 -35.48 43.79 7.73
CA LEU A 15 -34.14 44.14 7.28
C LEU A 15 -33.37 42.84 7.00
N PRO A 16 -32.76 42.65 5.82
CA PRO A 16 -31.66 41.71 5.72
C PRO A 16 -30.52 42.31 6.55
N LEU A 17 -30.40 41.86 7.80
CA LEU A 17 -29.15 41.94 8.55
C LEU A 17 -28.14 41.14 7.73
N SER A 18 -27.50 41.83 6.78
CA SER A 18 -26.25 41.43 6.15
C SER A 18 -25.22 41.37 7.26
N ALA A 19 -25.26 40.27 8.02
CA ALA A 19 -24.14 39.84 8.79
C ALA A 19 -23.03 39.62 7.76
N CYS A 20 -22.06 40.54 7.73
CA CYS A 20 -20.72 40.23 7.27
C CYS A 20 -20.28 39.02 8.10
N VAL A 21 -20.53 37.82 7.59
CA VAL A 21 -19.88 36.62 8.09
C VAL A 21 -18.42 36.86 7.79
N LEU A 22 -17.67 37.30 8.81
CA LEU A 22 -16.23 37.19 8.83
C LEU A 22 -15.94 35.72 8.57
N GLN A 23 -15.65 35.39 7.32
CA GLN A 23 -15.21 34.07 6.93
C GLN A 23 -13.91 33.84 7.69
N PRO A 24 -13.89 32.91 8.68
CA PRO A 24 -12.68 32.66 9.43
C PRO A 24 -11.62 32.27 8.40
N ALA A 25 -10.50 33.00 8.41
CA ALA A 25 -9.35 32.65 7.60
C ALA A 25 -8.93 31.25 8.03
N VAL A 26 -9.28 30.25 7.22
CA VAL A 26 -8.85 28.88 7.45
C VAL A 26 -7.33 28.93 7.39
N PRO A 27 -6.62 28.64 8.50
CA PRO A 27 -5.17 28.65 8.48
C PRO A 27 -4.71 27.68 7.39
N PRO A 28 -3.66 28.02 6.62
CA PRO A 28 -3.17 27.13 5.58
C PRO A 28 -2.82 25.78 6.21
N THR A 29 -3.50 24.73 5.76
CA THR A 29 -3.21 23.36 6.17
C THR A 29 -1.72 23.10 5.91
N PRO A 30 -0.96 22.60 6.90
CA PRO A 30 0.45 22.28 6.69
C PRO A 30 0.59 21.38 5.46
N PRO A 31 1.58 21.63 4.58
CA PRO A 31 1.84 20.74 3.47
C PRO A 31 2.10 19.34 4.03
N GLY A 32 1.40 18.34 3.49
CA GLY A 32 1.65 16.94 3.83
C GLY A 32 3.06 16.51 3.45
N PRO A 33 3.51 15.33 3.91
CA PRO A 33 4.84 14.84 3.59
C PRO A 33 5.04 14.74 2.08
N THR A 34 6.20 15.13 1.61
CA THR A 34 6.65 15.02 0.23
C THR A 34 6.91 13.56 -0.15
N ALA A 35 7.03 13.28 -1.44
CA ALA A 35 7.37 11.93 -1.93
C ALA A 35 8.72 11.44 -1.38
N ALA A 36 9.72 12.33 -1.31
CA ALA A 36 11.03 12.02 -0.77
C ALA A 36 10.97 11.70 0.74
N GLU A 37 10.17 12.44 1.51
CA GLU A 37 9.98 12.16 2.94
C GLU A 37 9.26 10.83 3.18
N ARG A 38 8.27 10.49 2.34
CA ARG A 38 7.59 9.19 2.40
C ARG A 38 8.55 8.05 2.05
N GLN A 39 9.35 8.19 1.00
CA GLN A 39 10.36 7.19 0.66
C GLN A 39 11.39 7.03 1.79
N ALA A 40 11.91 8.12 2.36
CA ALA A 40 12.83 8.06 3.49
C ALA A 40 12.19 7.45 4.75
N ALA A 41 10.88 7.60 4.94
CA ALA A 41 10.14 6.91 6.00
C ALA A 41 10.01 5.40 5.72
N LEU A 42 9.80 5.02 4.46
CA LEU A 42 9.75 3.62 4.02
C LEU A 42 11.10 2.93 4.20
N GLU A 43 12.20 3.54 3.75
CA GLU A 43 13.56 3.01 3.92
C GLU A 43 13.88 2.77 5.40
N ARG A 44 13.54 3.72 6.29
CA ARG A 44 13.67 3.54 7.74
C ARG A 44 12.81 2.42 8.29
N GLY A 45 11.57 2.29 7.78
CA GLY A 45 10.67 1.22 8.16
C GLY A 45 11.21 -0.15 7.76
N LEU A 46 11.78 -0.28 6.55
CA LEU A 46 12.41 -1.50 6.06
C LEU A 46 13.64 -1.88 6.88
N ALA A 47 14.50 -0.92 7.20
CA ALA A 47 15.68 -1.14 8.04
C ALA A 47 15.34 -1.55 9.48
N ALA A 48 14.11 -1.28 9.94
CA ALA A 48 13.63 -1.66 11.27
C ALA A 48 12.93 -3.02 11.30
N LEU A 49 12.81 -3.72 10.17
CA LEU A 49 12.12 -5.02 10.12
C LEU A 49 12.97 -6.12 10.76
N PRO A 50 12.40 -6.88 11.72
CA PRO A 50 13.14 -7.96 12.37
C PRO A 50 13.44 -9.10 11.38
N GLY A 51 14.70 -9.52 11.32
CA GLY A 51 15.16 -10.63 10.49
C GLY A 51 15.26 -10.35 8.99
N ALA A 52 14.91 -9.14 8.55
CA ALA A 52 15.07 -8.72 7.16
C ALA A 52 16.45 -8.10 6.94
N MET A 53 17.00 -8.31 5.74
CA MET A 53 18.17 -7.61 5.22
C MET A 53 17.71 -6.66 4.11
N VAL A 54 18.05 -5.38 4.22
CA VAL A 54 17.83 -4.39 3.15
C VAL A 54 18.92 -4.57 2.08
N ASP A 55 18.55 -4.47 0.81
CA ASP A 55 19.49 -4.54 -0.31
C ASP A 55 20.33 -3.24 -0.40
N ASP A 56 21.64 -3.38 -0.55
CA ASP A 56 22.57 -2.23 -0.61
C ASP A 56 22.44 -1.42 -1.92
N GLN A 57 22.00 -2.07 -3.00
CA GLN A 57 21.81 -1.45 -4.31
C GLN A 57 20.40 -0.86 -4.46
N ASP A 58 19.41 -1.47 -3.82
CA ASP A 58 18.02 -0.99 -3.80
C ASP A 58 17.47 -0.96 -2.37
N LYS A 59 17.52 0.23 -1.76
CA LYS A 59 17.06 0.44 -0.37
C LYS A 59 15.56 0.22 -0.15
N LEU A 60 14.79 0.04 -1.22
CA LEU A 60 13.37 -0.31 -1.17
C LEU A 60 13.13 -1.81 -1.31
N SER A 61 14.20 -2.60 -1.37
CA SER A 61 14.17 -4.05 -1.42
C SER A 61 14.67 -4.66 -0.11
N ILE A 62 13.99 -5.72 0.32
CA ILE A 62 14.35 -6.53 1.49
C ILE A 62 14.37 -8.01 1.13
N SER A 63 15.16 -8.77 1.89
CA SER A 63 15.16 -10.23 1.85
C SER A 63 15.16 -10.81 3.26
N TYR A 64 14.53 -11.96 3.45
CA TYR A 64 14.64 -12.76 4.66
C TYR A 64 15.59 -13.92 4.38
N PRO A 65 16.88 -13.83 4.78
CA PRO A 65 17.89 -14.81 4.41
C PRO A 65 17.73 -16.14 5.15
N GLY A 66 18.32 -17.19 4.57
CA GLY A 66 18.55 -18.47 5.25
C GLY A 66 17.29 -19.14 5.81
N GLU A 67 17.43 -19.79 6.96
CA GLU A 67 16.34 -20.43 7.69
C GLU A 67 15.78 -19.53 8.80
N VAL A 68 15.67 -18.22 8.54
CA VAL A 68 15.11 -17.29 9.51
C VAL A 68 13.57 -17.36 9.47
N LEU A 69 12.99 -17.38 8.27
CA LEU A 69 11.54 -17.40 8.12
C LEU A 69 10.97 -18.81 7.94
N TYR A 70 11.70 -19.72 7.30
CA TYR A 70 11.27 -21.09 7.02
C TYR A 70 12.40 -22.09 7.24
N TYR A 71 12.10 -23.27 7.78
CA TYR A 71 13.00 -24.42 7.68
C TYR A 71 13.06 -24.93 6.24
N LYS A 72 14.16 -25.59 5.87
CA LYS A 72 14.26 -26.36 4.63
C LYS A 72 13.12 -27.38 4.54
N GLY A 73 12.36 -27.32 3.45
CA GLY A 73 11.21 -28.21 3.22
C GLY A 73 9.90 -27.82 3.92
N ALA A 74 9.91 -26.84 4.84
CA ALA A 74 8.70 -26.45 5.56
C ALA A 74 7.83 -25.50 4.72
N VAL A 75 6.53 -25.77 4.65
CA VAL A 75 5.56 -24.86 4.01
C VAL A 75 5.18 -23.70 4.93
N LEU A 76 5.17 -23.94 6.24
CA LEU A 76 4.80 -22.94 7.25
C LEU A 76 6.04 -22.18 7.77
N PRO A 77 5.87 -20.91 8.15
CA PRO A 77 6.92 -20.17 8.84
C PRO A 77 7.35 -20.86 10.14
N LEU A 78 8.57 -20.57 10.57
CA LEU A 78 9.08 -20.99 11.87
C LEU A 78 8.24 -20.45 13.04
N PRO A 79 8.31 -21.07 14.24
CA PRO A 79 7.97 -20.37 15.47
C PRO A 79 8.79 -19.05 15.54
N GLY A 80 8.14 -17.91 15.75
CA GLY A 80 8.78 -16.59 15.61
C GLY A 80 8.57 -15.93 14.23
N GLY A 81 8.13 -16.68 13.22
CA GLY A 81 7.93 -16.18 11.86
C GLY A 81 6.80 -15.16 11.76
N GLU A 82 5.77 -15.27 12.59
CA GLU A 82 4.68 -14.30 12.63
C GLU A 82 5.16 -12.94 13.17
N GLU A 83 6.04 -12.95 14.18
CA GLU A 83 6.68 -11.78 14.77
C GLU A 83 7.56 -11.05 13.75
N MET A 84 8.04 -11.75 12.72
CA MET A 84 8.74 -11.18 11.58
C MET A 84 7.80 -10.64 10.50
N LEU A 85 6.73 -11.37 10.20
CA LEU A 85 5.80 -11.02 9.14
C LEU A 85 4.78 -9.95 9.56
N ALA A 86 4.43 -9.82 10.84
CA ALA A 86 3.45 -8.85 11.32
C ALA A 86 3.94 -7.39 11.17
N PRO A 87 5.18 -7.03 11.55
CA PRO A 87 5.73 -5.70 11.26
C PRO A 87 5.80 -5.40 9.76
N LEU A 88 6.15 -6.39 8.94
CA LEU A 88 6.15 -6.26 7.49
C LEU A 88 4.76 -5.98 6.94
N ALA A 89 3.74 -6.75 7.34
CA ALA A 89 2.37 -6.52 6.92
C ALA A 89 1.84 -5.14 7.34
N LYS A 90 2.22 -4.66 8.52
CA LYS A 90 1.90 -3.31 9.00
C LYS A 90 2.62 -2.25 8.17
N LEU A 91 3.88 -2.47 7.81
CA LEU A 91 4.64 -1.57 6.96
C LEU A 91 3.98 -1.44 5.58
N VAL A 92 3.63 -2.56 4.94
CA VAL A 92 2.92 -2.58 3.65
C VAL A 92 1.61 -1.79 3.72
N GLN A 93 0.85 -1.91 4.81
CA GLN A 93 -0.39 -1.14 5.00
C GLN A 93 -0.14 0.36 5.14
N ASN A 94 0.89 0.75 5.88
CA ASN A 94 1.22 2.16 6.11
C ASN A 94 1.68 2.87 4.83
N PHE A 95 2.20 2.12 3.86
CA PHE A 95 2.72 2.62 2.58
C PHE A 95 1.90 2.09 1.41
N SER A 96 0.58 2.28 1.50
CA SER A 96 -0.43 1.85 0.51
C SER A 96 -0.25 2.43 -0.89
N GLU A 97 0.51 3.51 -1.03
CA GLU A 97 0.84 4.11 -2.32
C GLU A 97 1.88 3.31 -3.11
N PHE A 98 2.54 2.33 -2.49
CA PHE A 98 3.51 1.45 -3.15
C PHE A 98 2.88 0.12 -3.54
N VAL A 99 3.31 -0.41 -4.69
CA VAL A 99 3.08 -1.80 -5.07
C VAL A 99 4.31 -2.60 -4.68
N TRP A 100 4.07 -3.71 -3.98
CA TRP A 100 5.10 -4.61 -3.49
C TRP A 100 5.16 -5.82 -4.40
N THR A 101 6.32 -6.07 -4.99
CA THR A 101 6.58 -7.26 -5.80
C THR A 101 7.62 -8.10 -5.11
N GLY A 102 7.48 -9.42 -5.16
CA GLY A 102 8.39 -10.31 -4.45
C GLY A 102 8.55 -11.66 -5.09
N VAL A 103 9.62 -12.32 -4.68
CA VAL A 103 9.92 -13.70 -5.04
C VAL A 103 9.93 -14.54 -3.77
N VAL A 104 9.24 -15.66 -3.83
CA VAL A 104 9.29 -16.71 -2.81
C VAL A 104 10.11 -17.86 -3.36
N GLN A 105 11.19 -18.21 -2.65
CA GLN A 105 12.10 -19.26 -3.10
C GLN A 105 12.13 -20.46 -2.15
N ALA A 106 12.49 -21.62 -2.71
CA ALA A 106 12.80 -22.81 -1.95
C ALA A 106 13.93 -23.60 -2.62
N ALA A 107 14.83 -24.13 -1.81
CA ALA A 107 15.93 -24.99 -2.24
C ALA A 107 16.08 -26.17 -1.27
N THR A 108 15.45 -27.30 -1.59
CA THR A 108 15.51 -28.51 -0.76
C THR A 108 16.56 -29.50 -1.23
N GLY A 109 16.97 -29.42 -2.49
CA GLY A 109 17.87 -30.39 -3.11
C GLY A 109 17.21 -31.72 -3.47
N VAL A 110 15.87 -31.79 -3.43
CA VAL A 110 15.09 -32.96 -3.85
C VAL A 110 14.92 -32.95 -5.38
N SER A 111 14.24 -31.94 -5.92
CA SER A 111 14.13 -31.68 -7.36
C SER A 111 13.69 -30.24 -7.60
N ALA A 112 13.90 -29.73 -8.81
CA ALA A 112 13.47 -28.37 -9.18
C ALA A 112 11.94 -28.22 -9.14
N GLU A 113 11.20 -29.27 -9.52
CA GLU A 113 9.74 -29.31 -9.48
C GLU A 113 9.21 -29.29 -8.04
N TYR A 114 9.85 -30.04 -7.15
CA TYR A 114 9.50 -30.05 -5.73
C TYR A 114 9.75 -28.68 -5.10
N ASP A 115 10.90 -28.07 -5.39
CA ASP A 115 11.27 -26.74 -4.91
C ASP A 115 10.30 -25.66 -5.40
N LEU A 116 9.94 -25.69 -6.68
CA LEU A 116 8.92 -24.78 -7.23
C LEU A 116 7.55 -25.00 -6.59
N ALA A 117 7.13 -26.24 -6.36
CA ALA A 117 5.86 -26.56 -5.72
C ALA A 117 5.82 -26.05 -4.26
N LEU A 118 6.92 -26.22 -3.53
CA LEU A 118 7.08 -25.71 -2.17
C LEU A 118 7.03 -24.17 -2.13
N ALA A 119 7.77 -23.51 -3.03
CA ALA A 119 7.76 -22.06 -3.17
C ALA A 119 6.35 -21.53 -3.49
N LYS A 120 5.60 -22.19 -4.38
CA LYS A 120 4.19 -21.86 -4.67
C LYS A 120 3.32 -21.94 -3.42
N LYS A 121 3.42 -23.02 -2.65
CA LYS A 121 2.62 -23.19 -1.42
C LYS A 121 2.96 -22.14 -0.37
N ARG A 122 4.24 -21.80 -0.18
CA ARG A 122 4.67 -20.69 0.68
C ARG A 122 4.10 -19.36 0.20
N GLY A 123 4.16 -19.08 -1.10
CA GLY A 123 3.62 -17.85 -1.69
C GLY A 123 2.10 -17.72 -1.52
N GLU A 124 1.35 -18.81 -1.73
CA GLU A 124 -0.10 -18.86 -1.49
C GLU A 124 -0.42 -18.52 -0.03
N LEU A 125 0.30 -19.11 0.94
CA LEU A 125 0.07 -18.85 2.36
C LEU A 125 0.46 -17.44 2.78
N LEU A 126 1.58 -16.91 2.27
CA LEU A 126 1.98 -15.52 2.50
C LEU A 126 0.96 -14.53 1.94
N GLY A 127 0.45 -14.77 0.73
CA GLY A 127 -0.62 -13.96 0.15
C GLY A 127 -1.86 -13.95 1.03
N ARG A 128 -2.30 -15.11 1.52
CA ARG A 128 -3.43 -15.22 2.46
C ARG A 128 -3.14 -14.51 3.79
N TYR A 129 -1.91 -14.61 4.30
CA TYR A 129 -1.49 -13.92 5.51
C TYR A 129 -1.60 -12.40 5.37
N PHE A 130 -1.06 -11.82 4.29
CA PHE A 130 -1.17 -10.37 4.05
C PHE A 130 -2.62 -9.90 3.95
N LEU A 131 -3.46 -10.63 3.22
CA LEU A 131 -4.89 -10.34 3.12
C LEU A 131 -5.57 -10.41 4.50
N ALA A 132 -5.29 -11.45 5.29
CA ALA A 132 -5.83 -11.59 6.65
C ALA A 132 -5.35 -10.48 7.60
N ARG A 133 -4.19 -9.86 7.32
CA ARG A 133 -3.66 -8.71 8.05
C ARG A 133 -4.19 -7.36 7.58
N GLY A 134 -5.07 -7.32 6.58
CA GLY A 134 -5.68 -6.08 6.08
C GLY A 134 -4.91 -5.39 4.94
N VAL A 135 -3.90 -6.04 4.37
CA VAL A 135 -3.26 -5.56 3.13
C VAL A 135 -4.26 -5.70 1.98
N ALA A 136 -4.44 -4.63 1.19
CA ALA A 136 -5.39 -4.66 0.08
C ALA A 136 -4.94 -5.64 -1.02
N ALA A 137 -5.93 -6.27 -1.67
CA ALA A 137 -5.66 -7.17 -2.78
C ALA A 137 -4.89 -6.45 -3.91
N GLY A 138 -3.86 -7.11 -4.45
CA GLY A 138 -3.02 -6.56 -5.52
C GLY A 138 -1.87 -5.65 -5.06
N MET A 139 -1.83 -5.26 -3.78
CA MET A 139 -0.69 -4.50 -3.23
C MET A 139 0.57 -5.35 -3.11
N VAL A 140 0.43 -6.64 -2.83
CA VAL A 140 1.55 -7.58 -2.74
C VAL A 140 1.39 -8.63 -3.82
N GLN A 141 2.38 -8.70 -4.71
CA GLN A 141 2.44 -9.63 -5.83
C GLN A 141 3.63 -10.56 -5.63
N LEU A 142 3.36 -11.84 -5.37
CA LEU A 142 4.37 -12.85 -5.09
C LEU A 142 4.51 -13.80 -6.27
N THR A 143 5.74 -13.98 -6.74
CA THR A 143 6.09 -15.00 -7.73
C THR A 143 6.88 -16.12 -7.05
N ALA A 144 6.59 -17.36 -7.39
CA ALA A 144 7.32 -18.51 -6.86
C ALA A 144 8.44 -18.93 -7.79
N ALA A 145 9.62 -19.20 -7.23
CA ALA A 145 10.77 -19.74 -7.95
C ALA A 145 11.42 -20.89 -7.17
N GLY A 146 11.80 -21.96 -7.88
CA GLY A 146 12.66 -23.01 -7.31
C GLY A 146 14.13 -22.60 -7.40
N GLY A 147 14.96 -23.12 -6.50
CA GLY A 147 16.41 -22.91 -6.51
C GLY A 147 16.91 -22.03 -5.37
N ALA A 148 18.23 -21.84 -5.35
CA ALA A 148 18.92 -21.15 -4.27
C ALA A 148 18.55 -19.65 -4.21
N GLY A 149 18.46 -19.13 -2.99
CA GLY A 149 18.15 -17.73 -2.72
C GLY A 149 17.47 -17.56 -1.36
N ALA A 150 17.13 -16.31 -1.03
CA ALA A 150 16.38 -16.00 0.18
C ALA A 150 14.94 -16.53 0.05
N PRO A 151 14.38 -17.20 1.08
CA PRO A 151 13.01 -17.70 1.01
C PRO A 151 11.95 -16.66 0.65
N LEU A 152 12.17 -15.38 1.01
CA LEU A 152 11.30 -14.27 0.65
C LEU A 152 12.16 -13.05 0.33
N THR A 153 11.91 -12.46 -0.84
CA THR A 153 12.41 -11.14 -1.24
C THR A 153 11.22 -10.27 -1.64
N LEU A 154 11.23 -8.99 -1.27
CA LEU A 154 10.20 -8.01 -1.60
C LEU A 154 10.84 -6.68 -1.99
N SER A 155 10.29 -6.02 -3.00
CA SER A 155 10.69 -4.71 -3.50
C SER A 155 9.46 -3.81 -3.59
N ALA A 156 9.54 -2.62 -3.01
CA ALA A 156 8.51 -1.60 -3.09
C ALA A 156 8.74 -0.69 -4.29
N GLN A 157 7.71 -0.52 -5.12
CA GLN A 157 7.74 0.33 -6.31
C GLN A 157 6.60 1.33 -6.26
N LEU A 158 6.88 2.58 -6.62
CA LEU A 158 5.83 3.54 -6.90
C LEU A 158 5.08 3.09 -8.17
N PRO A 159 3.74 3.13 -8.19
CA PRO A 159 2.97 2.91 -9.39
C PRO A 159 3.44 3.92 -10.44
N VAL A 160 4.07 3.44 -11.52
CA VAL A 160 4.39 4.31 -12.64
C VAL A 160 3.06 4.68 -13.29
N PRO A 161 2.69 5.98 -13.36
CA PRO A 161 1.48 6.36 -14.07
C PRO A 161 1.62 5.92 -15.53
N GLY A 162 0.74 5.01 -15.95
CA GLY A 162 0.74 4.49 -17.32
C GLY A 162 0.53 5.62 -18.34
N PRO A 163 0.84 5.37 -19.63
CA PRO A 163 0.77 6.38 -20.70
C PRO A 163 -0.61 7.01 -20.93
N ALA A 164 -1.67 6.55 -20.26
CA ALA A 164 -3.03 7.07 -20.38
C ALA A 164 -3.21 8.49 -19.83
N ALA A 165 -2.34 8.99 -18.93
CA ALA A 165 -2.48 10.32 -18.34
C ALA A 165 -1.96 11.47 -19.24
N SER A 166 -1.22 11.17 -20.31
CA SER A 166 -0.62 12.19 -21.19
C SER A 166 -1.52 12.63 -22.35
N ALA A 167 -2.63 11.94 -22.60
CA ALA A 167 -3.50 12.20 -23.76
C ALA A 167 -4.50 13.37 -23.57
N ALA A 168 -4.58 13.99 -22.39
CA ALA A 168 -5.58 15.03 -22.11
C ALA A 168 -5.16 16.46 -22.50
N SER A 169 -3.95 16.67 -23.07
CA SER A 169 -3.44 18.01 -23.43
C SER A 169 -3.21 18.21 -24.94
N ALA A 170 -3.94 17.50 -25.79
CA ALA A 170 -4.02 17.81 -27.22
C ALA A 170 -5.42 18.38 -27.54
N ALA A 171 -5.63 19.64 -27.20
CA ALA A 171 -6.77 20.38 -27.71
C ALA A 171 -6.59 20.56 -29.24
N PRO A 172 -7.59 20.24 -30.07
CA PRO A 172 -7.50 20.46 -31.50
C PRO A 172 -7.57 21.96 -31.80
N SER A 173 -6.47 22.51 -32.30
CA SER A 173 -6.47 23.81 -32.98
C SER A 173 -7.35 23.68 -34.22
N LYS A 174 -8.51 24.35 -34.20
CA LYS A 174 -9.44 24.47 -35.33
C LYS A 174 -8.85 25.38 -36.44
N PRO A 175 -9.37 25.31 -37.67
CA PRO A 175 -8.64 25.40 -38.93
C PRO A 175 -8.18 26.81 -39.32
#